data_AF-A0A6V8CEC4-F1
#
_entry.id   AF-A0A6V8CEC4-F1
#
_cell.length_a   1.000
_cell.length_b   1.000
_cell.length_c   1.000
_cell.angle_alpha   90.00
_cell.angle_beta   90.00
_cell.angle_gamma   90.00
#
_symmetry.space_group_name_H-M   'P 1'
#
loop_
_entity.id
_entity.type
_entity.pdbx_description
1 polymer ?
#
loop_
_entity_poly.entity_id
_entity_poly.type
_entity_poly.pdbx_seq_one_letter_code
_entity_poly.pdbx_strand_id
1 'polypeptide(L)'
;DVGNEVEASDLLLPGLDEALAFDELLKHIEDLRWDVVVFDTAPTGHTLRFLALPELIDAWSDRLLRLMRASGGLRSMLFGRKESDAMKDELERFRRRVLHIRRILSDPSTTRFTLVTIPERMGVNETVRANEALQHHKLPVTGCVVNRVTPALDHPFLERRRAEEQGRIQELEEALGDHTPVCVPLMDTEVHGLEGLRALADVLYGDLVQIPDGIGPHSMGAPLHHELHRSMVVHQEDDEETIQLHLPGLAREDLSLRSEEGRLLVGVNGHERHVPTSSAVKASTVVARFRGEVLHLTVPRPSASTG
;
A
#
# COMPACT_ATOMS: atom_id res chain seq x y z
N ASP A 1 -19.90 -47.75 -0.25
CA ASP A 1 -18.78 -47.13 0.46
C ASP A 1 -17.62 -46.85 -0.46
N VAL A 2 -17.59 -45.62 -0.97
CA VAL A 2 -16.35 -44.96 -1.40
C VAL A 2 -16.43 -43.62 -0.68
N GLY A 3 -15.69 -43.51 0.42
CA GLY A 3 -15.56 -42.27 1.15
C GLY A 3 -14.87 -41.26 0.23
N ASN A 4 -15.55 -40.16 -0.06
CA ASN A 4 -14.88 -38.95 -0.48
C ASN A 4 -14.06 -38.47 0.72
N GLU A 5 -12.80 -38.90 0.79
CA GLU A 5 -11.77 -38.10 1.45
C GLU A 5 -11.68 -36.80 0.66
N VAL A 6 -12.38 -35.78 1.16
CA VAL A 6 -12.12 -34.39 0.79
C VAL A 6 -10.71 -34.11 1.29
N GLU A 7 -9.72 -34.14 0.40
CA GLU A 7 -8.37 -33.71 0.75
C GLU A 7 -8.45 -32.28 1.27
N ALA A 8 -7.69 -31.96 2.33
CA ALA A 8 -7.64 -30.61 2.91
C ALA A 8 -7.22 -29.52 1.90
N SER A 9 -6.63 -29.93 0.77
CA SER A 9 -6.32 -29.10 -0.41
C SER A 9 -7.57 -28.58 -1.13
N ASP A 10 -8.68 -29.33 -1.15
CA ASP A 10 -9.96 -28.90 -1.75
C ASP A 10 -10.80 -28.01 -0.82
N LEU A 11 -10.39 -27.92 0.45
CA LEU A 11 -10.93 -26.99 1.46
C LEU A 11 -10.20 -25.64 1.47
N LEU A 12 -9.19 -25.44 0.61
CA LEU A 12 -8.57 -24.14 0.40
C LEU A 12 -9.62 -23.19 -0.17
N LEU A 13 -10.12 -22.31 0.71
CA LEU A 13 -11.04 -21.25 0.36
C LEU A 13 -10.46 -20.47 -0.83
N PRO A 14 -11.20 -20.32 -1.94
CA PRO A 14 -10.79 -19.43 -3.02
C PRO A 14 -10.49 -18.05 -2.43
N GLY A 15 -9.27 -17.53 -2.61
CA GLY A 15 -8.86 -16.27 -2.00
C GLY A 15 -7.99 -16.37 -0.73
N LEU A 16 -7.66 -17.58 -0.24
CA LEU A 16 -6.84 -17.73 0.98
C LEU A 16 -5.41 -17.24 0.78
N ASP A 17 -4.78 -17.57 -0.34
CA ASP A 17 -3.43 -17.09 -0.66
C ASP A 17 -3.41 -15.57 -0.80
N GLU A 18 -4.44 -15.02 -1.46
CA GLU A 18 -4.64 -13.58 -1.58
C GLU A 18 -4.89 -12.92 -0.20
N ALA A 19 -5.63 -13.57 0.71
CA ALA A 19 -5.87 -13.10 2.07
C ALA A 19 -4.61 -13.15 2.96
N LEU A 20 -3.73 -14.14 2.77
CA LEU A 20 -2.45 -14.23 3.47
C LEU A 20 -1.46 -13.16 2.97
N ALA A 21 -1.38 -12.95 1.66
CA ALA A 21 -0.61 -11.84 1.08
C ALA A 21 -1.12 -10.48 1.58
N PHE A 22 -2.43 -10.38 1.82
CA PHE A 22 -3.07 -9.17 2.31
C PHE A 22 -2.70 -8.85 3.76
N ASP A 23 -2.65 -9.87 4.62
CA ASP A 23 -2.19 -9.72 6.01
C ASP A 23 -0.73 -9.28 6.09
N GLU A 24 0.12 -9.76 5.18
CA GLU A 24 1.52 -9.34 5.14
C GLU A 24 1.66 -7.89 4.66
N LEU A 25 0.87 -7.49 3.66
CA LEU A 25 0.83 -6.11 3.18
C LEU A 25 0.37 -5.13 4.28
N LEU A 26 -0.60 -5.51 5.13
CA LEU A 26 -1.00 -4.73 6.31
C LEU A 26 0.16 -4.43 7.24
N LYS A 27 0.94 -5.47 7.57
CA LYS A 27 2.02 -5.34 8.55
C LYS A 27 3.04 -4.28 8.13
N HIS A 28 3.30 -4.16 6.83
CA HIS A 28 4.21 -3.16 6.27
C HIS A 28 3.58 -1.78 6.15
N ILE A 29 2.33 -1.67 5.69
CA ILE A 29 1.65 -0.38 5.55
C ILE A 29 1.43 0.29 6.92
N GLU A 30 1.08 -0.48 7.95
CA GLU A 30 0.86 0.06 9.29
C GLU A 30 2.17 0.28 10.06
N ASP A 31 3.34 -0.01 9.46
CA ASP A 31 4.65 0.14 10.10
C ASP A 31 5.21 1.54 9.99
N LEU A 32 4.99 2.31 11.05
CA LEU A 32 5.44 3.69 11.21
C LEU A 32 6.97 3.89 11.15
N ARG A 33 7.76 2.81 11.05
CA ARG A 33 9.21 2.89 10.82
C ARG A 33 9.58 3.24 9.38
N TRP A 34 8.68 3.06 8.43
CA TRP A 34 8.93 3.31 7.01
C TRP A 34 8.10 4.49 6.54
N ASP A 35 8.74 5.51 5.97
CA ASP A 35 8.04 6.63 5.31
C ASP A 35 7.43 6.20 3.96
N VAL A 36 8.06 5.24 3.28
CA VAL A 36 7.64 4.74 1.97
C VAL A 36 7.86 3.23 1.91
N VAL A 37 6.88 2.51 1.37
CA VAL A 37 6.97 1.08 1.07
C VAL A 37 6.76 0.90 -0.44
N VAL A 38 7.73 0.27 -1.11
CA VAL A 38 7.65 -0.02 -2.55
C VAL A 38 7.29 -1.49 -2.74
N PHE A 39 6.19 -1.75 -3.44
CA PHE A 39 5.75 -3.10 -3.78
C PHE A 39 6.12 -3.43 -5.23
N ASP A 40 7.02 -4.39 -5.41
CA ASP A 40 7.34 -4.98 -6.72
C ASP A 40 6.39 -6.15 -6.99
N THR A 41 5.39 -5.92 -7.83
CA THR A 41 4.31 -6.89 -8.04
C THR A 41 4.59 -7.81 -9.21
N ALA A 42 4.10 -9.06 -9.13
CA ALA A 42 4.03 -9.95 -10.28
C ALA A 42 3.23 -9.31 -11.45
N PRO A 43 3.35 -9.84 -12.69
CA PRO A 43 2.66 -9.27 -13.85
C PRO A 43 1.16 -9.06 -13.61
N THR A 44 0.66 -8.00 -14.26
CA THR A 44 -0.65 -7.33 -14.11
C THR A 44 -1.85 -8.23 -13.76
N GLY A 45 -1.98 -9.41 -14.36
CA GLY A 45 -3.14 -10.30 -14.16
C GLY A 45 -3.34 -10.84 -12.73
N HIS A 46 -2.27 -11.11 -11.98
CA HIS A 46 -2.39 -11.66 -10.62
C HIS A 46 -2.60 -10.58 -9.56
N THR A 47 -1.92 -9.45 -9.71
CA THR A 47 -2.02 -8.29 -8.81
C THR A 47 -3.43 -7.69 -8.82
N LEU A 48 -4.12 -7.69 -9.96
CA LEU A 48 -5.50 -7.19 -10.04
C LEU A 48 -6.52 -8.08 -9.33
N ARG A 49 -6.31 -9.41 -9.31
CA ARG A 49 -7.19 -10.34 -8.55
C ARG A 49 -7.07 -10.15 -7.04
N PHE A 50 -5.88 -9.79 -6.57
CA PHE A 50 -5.61 -9.39 -5.18
C PHE A 50 -6.37 -8.11 -4.79
N LEU A 51 -6.66 -7.21 -5.73
CA LEU A 51 -7.29 -5.91 -5.46
C LEU A 51 -8.83 -5.94 -5.55
N ALA A 52 -9.40 -6.99 -6.17
CA ALA A 52 -10.83 -7.31 -6.19
C ALA A 52 -11.31 -8.10 -4.95
N LEU A 53 -10.42 -8.32 -3.98
CA LEU A 53 -10.70 -9.04 -2.74
C LEU A 53 -11.92 -8.52 -1.96
N PRO A 54 -12.17 -7.21 -1.81
CA PRO A 54 -13.34 -6.72 -1.07
C PRO A 54 -14.66 -7.22 -1.66
N GLU A 55 -14.82 -7.15 -2.99
CA GLU A 55 -16.00 -7.66 -3.69
C GLU A 55 -16.13 -9.18 -3.55
N LEU A 56 -15.01 -9.90 -3.62
CA LEU A 56 -14.97 -11.35 -3.41
C LEU A 56 -15.34 -11.74 -1.98
N ILE A 57 -14.91 -10.96 -0.98
CA ILE A 57 -15.19 -11.19 0.44
C ILE A 57 -16.64 -10.89 0.76
N ASP A 58 -17.24 -9.81 0.23
CA ASP A 58 -18.67 -9.55 0.42
C ASP A 58 -19.51 -10.67 -0.20
N ALA A 59 -19.19 -11.09 -1.43
CA ALA A 59 -19.87 -12.20 -2.10
C ALA A 59 -19.70 -13.54 -1.36
N TRP A 60 -18.50 -13.80 -0.85
CA TRP A 60 -18.18 -15.02 -0.10
C TRP A 60 -18.82 -15.02 1.28
N SER A 61 -18.77 -13.92 2.02
CA SER A 61 -19.40 -13.74 3.33
C SER A 61 -20.91 -13.96 3.22
N ASP A 62 -21.55 -13.41 2.19
CA ASP A 62 -22.95 -13.64 1.90
C ASP A 62 -23.28 -15.11 1.60
N ARG A 63 -22.38 -15.81 0.88
CA ARG A 63 -22.54 -17.24 0.59
C ARG A 63 -22.33 -18.09 1.83
N LEU A 64 -21.33 -17.76 2.65
CA LEU A 64 -21.03 -18.44 3.91
C LEU A 64 -22.16 -18.26 4.91
N LEU A 65 -22.70 -17.03 5.06
CA LEU A 65 -23.86 -16.75 5.89
C LEU A 65 -25.11 -17.51 5.41
N ARG A 66 -25.32 -17.62 4.09
CA ARG A 66 -26.39 -18.45 3.52
C ARG A 66 -26.21 -19.94 3.84
N LEU A 67 -25.00 -20.47 3.70
CA LEU A 67 -24.66 -21.86 4.06
C LEU A 67 -24.81 -22.11 5.55
N MET A 68 -24.42 -21.16 6.41
CA MET A 68 -24.63 -21.24 7.86
C MET A 68 -26.13 -21.21 8.22
N ARG A 69 -26.95 -20.40 7.55
CA ARG A 69 -28.41 -20.40 7.76
C ARG A 69 -29.04 -21.70 7.29
N ALA A 70 -28.62 -22.24 6.15
CA ALA A 70 -29.11 -23.50 5.60
C ALA A 70 -28.68 -24.73 6.43
N SER A 71 -27.48 -24.69 7.02
CA SER A 71 -26.97 -25.74 7.91
C SER A 71 -27.29 -25.51 9.39
N GLY A 72 -27.88 -24.36 9.74
CA GLY A 72 -28.07 -23.89 11.12
C GLY A 72 -28.97 -24.78 11.98
N GLY A 73 -29.86 -25.57 11.36
CA GLY A 73 -30.65 -26.58 12.08
C GLY A 73 -29.85 -27.80 12.55
N LEU A 74 -28.76 -28.14 11.86
CA LEU A 74 -27.96 -29.35 12.13
C LEU A 74 -26.61 -29.03 12.78
N ARG A 75 -25.98 -27.90 12.43
CA ARG A 75 -24.67 -27.48 12.94
C ARG A 75 -24.72 -26.76 14.29
N SER A 76 -25.75 -25.96 14.59
CA SER A 76 -25.89 -25.34 15.93
C SER A 76 -26.12 -26.35 17.05
N MET A 77 -26.51 -27.57 16.66
CA MET A 77 -26.69 -28.73 17.54
C MET A 77 -25.39 -29.53 17.74
N LEU A 78 -24.39 -29.39 16.84
CA LEU A 78 -23.12 -30.14 16.82
C LEU A 78 -21.91 -29.30 17.25
N PHE A 79 -21.84 -28.04 16.81
CA PHE A 79 -20.84 -27.05 17.22
C PHE A 79 -21.58 -25.92 17.94
N GLY A 80 -21.29 -25.73 19.22
CA GLY A 80 -22.08 -24.87 20.10
C GLY A 80 -22.18 -23.42 19.61
N ARG A 81 -23.25 -22.71 20.03
CA ARG A 81 -23.54 -21.30 19.68
C ARG A 81 -22.31 -20.36 19.80
N LYS A 82 -21.45 -20.58 20.80
CA LYS A 82 -20.22 -19.81 21.05
C LYS A 82 -19.20 -19.88 19.90
N GLU A 83 -19.07 -21.03 19.24
CA GLU A 83 -18.11 -21.23 18.15
C GLU A 83 -18.60 -20.59 16.85
N SER A 84 -19.93 -20.61 16.64
CA SER A 84 -20.56 -19.87 15.55
C SER A 84 -20.42 -18.35 15.71
N ASP A 85 -20.51 -17.84 16.93
CA ASP A 85 -20.35 -16.41 17.21
C ASP A 85 -18.88 -15.97 17.07
N ALA A 86 -17.92 -16.77 17.57
CA ALA A 86 -16.49 -16.49 17.40
C ALA A 86 -16.05 -16.42 15.92
N MET A 87 -16.56 -17.33 15.08
CA MET A 87 -16.29 -17.34 13.63
C MET A 87 -16.84 -16.09 12.93
N LYS A 88 -18.04 -15.61 13.34
CA LYS A 88 -18.61 -14.37 12.81
C LYS A 88 -17.76 -13.17 13.21
N ASP A 89 -17.32 -13.11 14.45
CA ASP A 89 -16.47 -12.02 14.94
C ASP A 89 -15.13 -11.97 14.23
N GLU A 90 -14.57 -13.12 13.87
CA GLU A 90 -13.33 -13.22 13.08
C GLU A 90 -13.53 -12.77 11.63
N LEU A 91 -14.63 -13.20 10.99
CA LEU A 91 -14.99 -12.76 9.65
C LEU A 91 -15.20 -11.25 9.58
N GLU A 92 -15.91 -10.67 10.55
CA GLU A 92 -16.15 -9.22 10.62
C GLU A 92 -14.85 -8.45 10.85
N ARG A 93 -13.91 -9.00 11.65
CA ARG A 93 -12.57 -8.43 11.82
C ARG A 93 -11.79 -8.46 10.51
N PHE A 94 -11.80 -9.57 9.80
CA PHE A 94 -11.13 -9.69 8.51
C PHE A 94 -11.71 -8.72 7.48
N ARG A 95 -13.04 -8.63 7.39
CA ARG A 95 -13.74 -7.68 6.52
C ARG A 95 -13.35 -6.22 6.80
N ARG A 96 -13.29 -5.82 8.08
CA ARG A 96 -12.85 -4.47 8.46
C ARG A 96 -11.41 -4.17 8.03
N ARG A 97 -10.48 -5.11 8.24
CA ARG A 97 -9.10 -4.98 7.75
C ARG A 97 -9.06 -4.82 6.23
N VAL A 98 -9.91 -5.57 5.52
CA VAL A 98 -9.99 -5.48 4.05
C VAL A 98 -10.45 -4.11 3.56
N LEU A 99 -11.52 -3.59 4.16
CA LEU A 99 -12.02 -2.26 3.84
C LEU A 99 -11.03 -1.15 4.22
N HIS A 100 -10.20 -1.34 5.25
CA HIS A 100 -9.16 -0.39 5.61
C HIS A 100 -8.08 -0.29 4.54
N ILE A 101 -7.49 -1.39 4.09
CA ILE A 101 -6.48 -1.34 3.01
C ILE A 101 -7.09 -0.79 1.74
N ARG A 102 -8.32 -1.18 1.39
CA ARG A 102 -8.95 -0.64 0.17
C ARG A 102 -8.97 0.89 0.21
N ARG A 103 -9.27 1.48 1.37
CA ARG A 103 -9.24 2.94 1.54
C ARG A 103 -7.83 3.50 1.31
N ILE A 104 -6.80 2.85 1.86
CA ILE A 104 -5.40 3.25 1.68
C ILE A 104 -4.95 3.13 0.22
N LEU A 105 -5.21 1.99 -0.43
CA LEU A 105 -4.78 1.71 -1.80
C LEU A 105 -5.51 2.56 -2.84
N SER A 106 -6.76 2.95 -2.56
CA SER A 106 -7.55 3.85 -3.41
C SER A 106 -7.32 5.34 -3.12
N ASP A 107 -6.57 5.69 -2.07
CA ASP A 107 -6.27 7.08 -1.74
C ASP A 107 -5.02 7.57 -2.51
N PRO A 108 -5.16 8.53 -3.46
CA PRO A 108 -4.03 9.08 -4.21
C PRO A 108 -3.04 9.88 -3.35
N SER A 109 -3.42 10.29 -2.13
CA SER A 109 -2.52 11.01 -1.22
C SER A 109 -1.51 10.09 -0.52
N THR A 110 -1.82 8.79 -0.49
CA THR A 110 -1.06 7.77 0.22
C THR A 110 -0.47 6.71 -0.71
N THR A 111 -1.27 6.23 -1.67
CA THR A 111 -0.87 5.14 -2.58
C THR A 111 -0.73 5.65 -4.00
N ARG A 112 0.27 5.13 -4.71
CA ARG A 112 0.51 5.41 -6.13
C ARG A 112 0.81 4.12 -6.86
N PHE A 113 0.16 3.93 -8.01
CA PHE A 113 0.49 2.87 -8.96
C PHE A 113 1.29 3.47 -10.11
N THR A 114 2.48 2.92 -10.35
CA THR A 114 3.31 3.26 -11.51
C THR A 114 3.36 2.06 -12.44
N LEU A 115 2.88 2.24 -13.67
CA LEU A 115 2.96 1.22 -14.71
C LEU A 115 4.36 1.18 -15.30
N VAL A 116 4.84 0.00 -15.70
CA VAL A 116 6.12 -0.15 -16.40
C VAL A 116 5.91 -1.02 -17.62
N THR A 117 6.40 -0.56 -18.76
CA THR A 117 6.19 -1.22 -20.06
C THR A 117 7.38 -1.04 -20.99
N ILE A 118 7.28 -1.56 -22.21
CA ILE A 118 8.24 -1.37 -23.31
C ILE A 118 7.48 -0.86 -24.54
N PRO A 119 8.13 -0.15 -25.48
CA PRO A 119 7.46 0.46 -26.63
C PRO A 119 7.12 -0.56 -27.74
N GLU A 120 6.53 -1.70 -27.37
CA GLU A 120 6.10 -2.77 -28.26
C GLU A 120 4.58 -2.97 -28.17
N ARG A 121 3.94 -3.41 -29.26
CA ARG A 121 2.47 -3.50 -29.33
C ARG A 121 1.86 -4.36 -28.22
N MET A 122 2.46 -5.50 -27.90
CA MET A 122 1.98 -6.36 -26.81
C MET A 122 2.11 -5.65 -25.44
N GLY A 123 3.24 -4.97 -25.19
CA GLY A 123 3.47 -4.22 -23.96
C GLY A 123 2.47 -3.09 -23.77
N VAL A 124 2.24 -2.30 -24.84
CA VAL A 124 1.24 -1.23 -24.83
C VAL A 124 -0.16 -1.77 -24.54
N ASN A 125 -0.60 -2.78 -25.29
CA ASN A 125 -1.95 -3.35 -25.12
C ASN A 125 -2.18 -3.88 -23.70
N GLU A 126 -1.20 -4.56 -23.11
CA GLU A 126 -1.32 -5.08 -21.75
C GLU A 126 -1.35 -3.94 -20.72
N THR A 127 -0.56 -2.88 -20.95
CA THR A 127 -0.51 -1.70 -20.07
C THR A 127 -1.83 -0.93 -20.09
N VAL A 128 -2.43 -0.74 -21.26
CA VAL A 128 -3.75 -0.10 -21.40
C VAL A 128 -4.82 -0.90 -20.65
N ARG A 129 -4.85 -2.23 -20.84
CA ARG A 129 -5.80 -3.09 -20.11
C ARG A 129 -5.58 -3.06 -18.60
N ALA A 130 -4.33 -3.02 -18.16
CA ALA A 130 -4.00 -2.91 -16.74
C ALA A 130 -4.44 -1.55 -16.17
N ASN A 131 -4.20 -0.46 -16.89
CA ASN A 131 -4.68 0.88 -16.51
C ASN A 131 -6.22 0.90 -16.37
N GLU A 132 -6.95 0.39 -17.37
CA GLU A 132 -8.42 0.30 -17.31
C GLU A 132 -8.91 -0.49 -16.10
N ALA A 133 -8.26 -1.62 -15.78
CA ALA A 133 -8.60 -2.43 -14.62
C ALA A 133 -8.31 -1.70 -13.30
N LEU A 134 -7.15 -1.05 -13.16
CA LEU A 134 -6.81 -0.26 -11.98
C LEU A 134 -7.79 0.90 -11.78
N GLN A 135 -8.13 1.61 -12.85
CA GLN A 135 -9.13 2.68 -12.81
C GLN A 135 -10.52 2.17 -12.43
N HIS A 136 -10.93 1.00 -12.95
CA HIS A 136 -12.19 0.36 -12.56
C HIS A 136 -12.27 0.09 -11.05
N HIS A 137 -11.15 -0.32 -10.44
CA HIS A 137 -11.03 -0.55 -9.01
C HIS A 137 -10.73 0.73 -8.19
N LYS A 138 -10.71 1.90 -8.83
CA LYS A 138 -10.40 3.21 -8.22
C LYS A 138 -9.02 3.25 -7.58
N LEU A 139 -8.03 2.67 -8.25
CA LEU A 139 -6.65 2.71 -7.82
C LEU A 139 -5.91 3.81 -8.59
N PRO A 140 -5.16 4.68 -7.90
CA PRO A 140 -4.55 5.85 -8.51
C PRO A 140 -3.31 5.48 -9.31
N VAL A 141 -3.48 5.23 -10.61
CA VAL A 141 -2.36 5.21 -11.55
C VAL A 141 -1.84 6.64 -11.66
N THR A 142 -0.58 6.87 -11.32
CA THR A 142 0.00 8.23 -11.26
C THR A 142 1.18 8.43 -12.19
N GLY A 143 1.68 7.35 -12.78
CA GLY A 143 2.76 7.41 -13.75
C GLY A 143 2.87 6.14 -14.56
N CYS A 144 3.60 6.25 -15.67
CA CYS A 144 3.96 5.14 -16.53
C CYS A 144 5.42 5.29 -16.95
N VAL A 145 6.19 4.21 -16.91
CA VAL A 145 7.57 4.17 -17.39
C VAL A 145 7.61 3.32 -18.65
N VAL A 146 8.04 3.91 -19.75
CA VAL A 146 8.35 3.19 -20.98
C VAL A 146 9.85 2.89 -20.99
N ASN A 147 10.18 1.65 -20.63
CA ASN A 147 11.55 1.20 -20.53
C ASN A 147 12.11 0.74 -21.88
N ARG A 148 13.44 0.72 -22.01
CA ARG A 148 14.18 0.23 -23.18
C ARG A 148 13.83 0.94 -24.49
N VAL A 149 13.58 2.25 -24.43
CA VAL A 149 13.37 3.07 -25.63
C VAL A 149 14.68 3.18 -26.42
N THR A 150 14.63 2.97 -27.73
CA THR A 150 15.82 3.03 -28.59
C THR A 150 16.48 4.42 -28.48
N PRO A 151 17.77 4.52 -28.10
CA PRO A 151 18.44 5.80 -27.94
C PRO A 151 18.56 6.57 -29.26
N ALA A 152 18.64 7.90 -29.19
CA ALA A 152 18.75 8.78 -30.36
C ALA A 152 20.19 8.78 -30.90
N LEU A 153 20.53 7.73 -31.64
CA LEU A 153 21.83 7.56 -32.30
C LEU A 153 21.69 7.68 -33.82
N ASP A 154 22.71 8.23 -34.47
CA ASP A 154 22.78 8.42 -35.92
C ASP A 154 23.01 7.08 -36.65
N HIS A 155 21.93 6.32 -36.86
CA HIS A 155 21.96 5.04 -37.58
C HIS A 155 20.57 4.71 -38.18
N PRO A 156 20.46 4.44 -39.50
CA PRO A 156 19.15 4.28 -40.18
C PRO A 156 18.24 3.16 -39.65
N PHE A 157 18.81 2.13 -39.02
CA PHE A 157 18.01 1.09 -38.35
C PHE A 157 17.42 1.60 -37.03
N LEU A 158 18.21 2.34 -36.24
CA LEU A 158 17.79 2.84 -34.94
C LEU A 158 16.77 3.98 -35.10
N GLU A 159 16.96 4.84 -36.09
CA GLU A 159 15.98 5.88 -36.45
C GLU A 159 14.62 5.29 -36.83
N ARG A 160 14.61 4.25 -37.69
CA ARG A 160 13.36 3.56 -38.07
C ARG A 160 12.69 2.89 -36.88
N ARG A 161 13.46 2.18 -36.05
CA ARG A 161 12.93 1.54 -34.85
C ARG A 161 12.34 2.58 -33.88
N ARG A 162 13.05 3.67 -33.62
CA ARG A 162 12.58 4.76 -32.76
C ARG A 162 11.31 5.43 -33.31
N ALA A 163 11.18 5.57 -34.63
CA ALA A 163 9.96 6.09 -35.25
C ALA A 163 8.74 5.18 -35.01
N GLU A 164 8.92 3.85 -35.05
CA GLU A 164 7.85 2.90 -34.69
C GLU A 164 7.51 2.96 -33.19
N GLU A 165 8.54 3.04 -32.34
CA GLU A 165 8.39 3.16 -30.88
C GLU A 165 7.65 4.44 -30.49
N GLN A 166 7.90 5.57 -31.16
CA GLN A 166 7.21 6.84 -30.90
C GLN A 166 5.70 6.73 -31.14
N GLY A 167 5.27 5.99 -32.16
CA GLY A 167 3.85 5.73 -32.38
C GLY A 167 3.20 4.90 -31.26
N ARG A 168 3.97 4.02 -30.61
CA ARG A 168 3.52 3.22 -29.45
C ARG A 168 3.48 4.05 -28.17
N ILE A 169 4.44 4.95 -27.99
CA ILE A 169 4.46 5.89 -26.87
C ILE A 169 3.28 6.86 -26.98
N GLN A 170 2.98 7.35 -28.18
CA GLN A 170 1.82 8.21 -28.42
C GLN A 170 0.49 7.49 -28.10
N GLU A 171 0.35 6.21 -28.46
CA GLU A 171 -0.82 5.39 -28.10
C GLU A 171 -0.99 5.28 -26.57
N LEU A 172 0.12 5.16 -25.83
CA LEU A 172 0.09 5.19 -24.35
C LEU A 172 -0.28 6.56 -23.79
N GLU A 173 0.26 7.65 -24.34
CA GLU A 173 -0.08 9.02 -23.93
C GLU A 173 -1.59 9.28 -24.08
N GLU A 174 -2.18 8.87 -25.21
CA GLU A 174 -3.62 9.01 -25.45
C GLU A 174 -4.46 8.16 -24.48
N ALA A 175 -4.02 6.95 -24.15
CA ALA A 175 -4.75 6.04 -23.27
C ALA A 175 -4.61 6.38 -21.77
N LEU A 176 -3.50 6.98 -21.36
CA LEU A 176 -3.21 7.30 -19.96
C LEU A 176 -3.65 8.73 -19.56
N GLY A 177 -4.06 9.55 -20.52
CA GLY A 177 -4.61 10.88 -20.28
C GLY A 177 -3.57 11.84 -19.71
N ASP A 178 -3.81 12.34 -18.50
CA ASP A 178 -2.95 13.34 -17.85
C ASP A 178 -1.58 12.80 -17.39
N HIS A 179 -1.38 11.48 -17.45
CA HIS A 179 -0.12 10.84 -17.03
C HIS A 179 0.82 10.64 -18.23
N THR A 180 1.71 11.61 -18.44
CA THR A 180 2.75 11.50 -19.47
C THR A 180 3.72 10.36 -19.13
N PRO A 181 3.94 9.39 -20.03
CA PRO A 181 4.90 8.33 -19.80
C PRO A 181 6.34 8.84 -19.75
N VAL A 182 7.10 8.39 -18.76
CA VAL A 182 8.53 8.66 -18.62
C VAL A 182 9.32 7.64 -19.42
N CYS A 183 10.12 8.10 -20.38
CA CYS A 183 10.89 7.23 -21.25
C CYS A 183 12.28 6.97 -20.67
N VAL A 184 12.62 5.70 -20.45
CA VAL A 184 13.98 5.26 -20.09
C VAL A 184 14.65 4.67 -21.33
N PRO A 185 15.82 5.18 -21.74
CA PRO A 185 16.51 4.65 -22.90
C PRO A 185 17.02 3.22 -22.64
N LEU A 186 17.18 2.45 -23.70
CA LEU A 186 17.89 1.19 -23.66
C LEU A 186 19.36 1.46 -23.31
N MET A 187 19.79 0.99 -22.14
CA MET A 187 21.17 1.08 -21.68
C MET A 187 22.08 0.15 -22.50
N ASP A 188 23.33 0.54 -22.67
CA ASP A 188 24.34 -0.21 -23.42
C ASP A 188 24.84 -1.48 -22.69
N THR A 189 24.53 -1.57 -21.40
CA THR A 189 24.90 -2.65 -20.50
C THR A 189 23.74 -3.00 -19.57
N GLU A 190 23.82 -4.18 -18.94
CA GLU A 190 22.87 -4.57 -17.92
C GLU A 190 23.02 -3.66 -16.68
N VAL A 191 21.89 -3.16 -16.18
CA VAL A 191 21.87 -2.34 -14.97
C VAL A 191 22.06 -3.26 -13.76
N HIS A 192 23.27 -3.28 -13.21
CA HIS A 192 23.58 -4.00 -11.97
C HIS A 192 24.31 -3.11 -10.97
N GLY A 193 24.25 -3.52 -9.69
CA GLY A 193 24.92 -2.81 -8.60
C GLY A 193 24.31 -1.43 -8.29
N LEU A 194 24.77 -0.83 -7.19
CA LEU A 194 24.25 0.46 -6.72
C LEU A 194 24.56 1.62 -7.67
N GLU A 195 25.67 1.56 -8.40
CA GLU A 195 26.06 2.60 -9.34
C GLU A 195 25.13 2.63 -10.56
N GLY A 196 24.88 1.47 -11.19
CA GLY A 196 23.92 1.37 -12.30
C GLY A 196 22.50 1.76 -11.88
N LEU A 197 22.06 1.34 -10.69
CA LEU A 197 20.76 1.73 -10.16
C LEU A 197 20.64 3.24 -9.90
N ARG A 198 21.71 3.90 -9.45
CA ARG A 198 21.73 5.37 -9.27
C ARG A 198 21.69 6.09 -10.62
N ALA A 199 22.43 5.63 -11.62
CA ALA A 199 22.36 6.20 -12.96
C ALA A 199 20.95 6.08 -13.56
N LEU A 200 20.28 4.94 -13.35
CA LEU A 200 18.88 4.78 -13.74
C LEU A 200 17.93 5.69 -12.92
N ALA A 201 18.19 5.84 -11.62
CA ALA A 201 17.42 6.73 -10.77
C ALA A 201 17.54 8.20 -11.22
N ASP A 202 18.72 8.65 -11.65
CA ASP A 202 18.91 10.01 -12.17
C ASP A 202 18.07 10.24 -13.44
N VAL A 203 17.93 9.24 -14.32
CA VAL A 203 17.06 9.31 -15.50
C VAL A 203 15.57 9.39 -15.11
N LEU A 204 15.16 8.67 -14.07
CA LEU A 204 13.76 8.59 -13.65
C LEU A 204 13.32 9.74 -12.76
N TYR A 205 14.22 10.25 -11.92
CA TYR A 205 13.90 11.17 -10.82
C TYR A 205 14.68 12.48 -10.90
N GLY A 206 15.79 12.54 -11.63
CA GLY A 206 16.69 13.68 -11.63
C GLY A 206 17.49 13.78 -10.33
N ASP A 207 17.81 15.01 -9.92
CA ASP A 207 18.65 15.26 -8.76
C ASP A 207 18.04 14.72 -7.45
N LEU A 208 18.89 14.16 -6.60
CA LEU A 208 18.51 13.74 -5.26
C LEU A 208 18.12 14.96 -4.41
N VAL A 209 16.86 15.02 -4.00
CA VAL A 209 16.33 16.05 -3.10
C VAL A 209 16.33 15.54 -1.67
N GLN A 210 16.79 16.35 -0.73
CA GLN A 210 16.59 16.05 0.69
C GLN A 210 15.13 16.31 1.07
N ILE A 211 14.48 15.30 1.63
CA ILE A 211 13.11 15.39 2.12
C ILE A 211 13.10 16.17 3.45
N PRO A 212 12.31 17.25 3.57
CA PRO A 212 12.20 18.02 4.82
C PRO A 212 11.71 17.17 5.99
N ASP A 213 12.08 17.52 7.22
CA ASP A 213 11.74 16.79 8.45
C ASP A 213 10.29 16.99 8.95
N GLY A 214 9.39 17.49 8.10
CA GLY A 214 7.97 17.65 8.39
C GLY A 214 7.13 16.46 7.90
N ILE A 215 5.83 16.44 8.24
CA ILE A 215 4.95 15.31 7.86
C ILE A 215 4.72 15.23 6.34
N GLY A 216 4.80 16.35 5.61
CA GLY A 216 4.51 16.43 4.18
C GLY A 216 3.11 16.99 3.88
N PRO A 217 2.62 16.87 2.63
CA PRO A 217 3.26 16.13 1.53
C PRO A 217 4.57 16.77 1.06
N HIS A 218 5.53 15.94 0.68
CA HIS A 218 6.80 16.34 0.07
C HIS A 218 6.89 15.82 -1.35
N SER A 219 7.09 16.70 -2.31
CA SER A 219 7.29 16.33 -3.70
C SER A 219 8.71 15.83 -3.97
N MET A 220 8.84 14.78 -4.78
CA MET A 220 10.12 14.25 -5.23
C MET A 220 10.06 13.80 -6.70
N GLY A 221 11.18 13.89 -7.40
CA GLY A 221 11.32 13.45 -8.79
C GLY A 221 10.85 14.48 -9.81
N ALA A 222 11.55 14.58 -10.95
CA ALA A 222 11.29 15.57 -12.00
C ALA A 222 10.98 15.00 -13.41
N PRO A 223 11.19 13.70 -13.68
CA PRO A 223 10.42 13.00 -14.73
C PRO A 223 9.27 12.17 -14.18
N LEU A 224 9.55 11.29 -13.22
CA LEU A 224 8.54 10.52 -12.50
C LEU A 224 8.28 11.19 -11.15
N HIS A 225 7.11 11.79 -11.01
CA HIS A 225 6.74 12.56 -9.83
C HIS A 225 6.07 11.69 -8.76
N HIS A 226 6.53 11.82 -7.52
CA HIS A 226 5.87 11.27 -6.35
C HIS A 226 5.66 12.36 -5.31
N GLU A 227 4.60 12.22 -4.50
CA GLU A 227 4.49 12.93 -3.23
C GLU A 227 4.41 11.90 -2.11
N LEU A 228 5.14 12.17 -1.05
CA LEU A 228 5.26 11.31 0.12
C LEU A 228 4.94 12.07 1.40
N HIS A 229 4.50 11.31 2.39
CA HIS A 229 4.36 11.76 3.76
C HIS A 229 5.39 11.02 4.61
N ARG A 230 5.96 11.71 5.60
CA ARG A 230 6.71 11.02 6.64
C ARG A 230 5.73 10.28 7.54
N SER A 231 6.08 9.07 7.94
CA SER A 231 5.22 8.25 8.79
C SER A 231 5.17 8.77 10.21
N MET A 232 6.29 9.28 10.71
CA MET A 232 6.41 9.85 12.04
C MET A 232 7.35 11.05 12.05
N VAL A 233 6.92 12.12 12.71
CA VAL A 233 7.74 13.30 12.98
C VAL A 233 7.65 13.65 14.46
N VAL A 234 8.79 13.92 15.07
CA VAL A 234 8.89 14.29 16.48
C VAL A 234 9.48 15.69 16.58
N HIS A 235 8.72 16.60 17.20
CA HIS A 235 9.16 17.94 17.53
C HIS A 235 9.28 18.07 19.04
N GLN A 236 10.44 18.51 19.50
CA GLN A 236 10.70 18.72 20.92
C GLN A 236 10.70 20.21 21.21
N GLU A 237 9.87 20.60 22.17
CA GLU A 237 9.85 21.92 22.80
C GLU A 237 10.32 21.77 24.26
N ASP A 238 10.49 22.89 24.97
CA ASP A 238 11.08 22.88 26.31
C ASP A 238 10.21 22.11 27.33
N ASP A 239 8.89 22.27 27.26
CA ASP A 239 7.93 21.67 28.21
C ASP A 239 7.13 20.49 27.64
N GLU A 240 7.12 20.32 26.31
CA GLU A 240 6.29 19.32 25.63
C GLU A 240 7.03 18.70 24.43
N GLU A 241 6.67 17.47 24.09
CA GLU A 241 7.09 16.76 22.89
C GLU A 241 5.84 16.51 22.03
N THR A 242 5.85 17.00 20.79
CA THR A 242 4.79 16.76 19.83
C THR A 242 5.21 15.67 18.86
N ILE A 243 4.46 14.58 18.83
CA ILE A 243 4.66 13.46 17.92
C ILE A 243 3.50 13.46 16.92
N GLN A 244 3.84 13.54 15.63
CA GLN A 244 2.89 13.43 14.53
C GLN A 244 3.03 12.05 13.90
N LEU A 245 1.92 11.36 13.70
CA LEU A 245 1.86 10.05 13.04
C LEU A 245 0.91 10.16 11.85
N HIS A 246 1.40 9.89 10.63
CA HIS A 246 0.53 9.79 9.45
C HIS A 246 -0.13 8.41 9.46
N LEU A 247 -1.45 8.39 9.61
CA LEU A 247 -2.26 7.18 9.76
C LEU A 247 -3.38 7.19 8.70
N PRO A 248 -3.04 6.94 7.43
CA PRO A 248 -3.97 7.08 6.31
C PRO A 248 -5.13 6.11 6.42
N GLY A 249 -6.34 6.58 6.09
CA GLY A 249 -7.55 5.75 6.12
C GLY A 249 -7.96 5.19 7.50
N LEU A 250 -7.39 5.69 8.61
CA LEU A 250 -7.73 5.23 9.95
C LEU A 250 -9.06 5.82 10.43
N ALA A 251 -9.94 4.97 10.99
CA ALA A 251 -11.11 5.44 11.72
C ALA A 251 -10.76 5.63 13.20
N ARG A 252 -11.33 6.66 13.83
CA ARG A 252 -10.99 7.01 15.22
C ARG A 252 -11.34 5.91 16.22
N GLU A 253 -12.40 5.14 15.95
CA GLU A 253 -12.77 3.97 16.77
C GLU A 253 -11.75 2.83 16.75
N ASP A 254 -10.91 2.76 15.71
CA ASP A 254 -9.89 1.73 15.56
C ASP A 254 -8.54 2.13 16.20
N LEU A 255 -8.46 3.36 16.74
CA LEU A 255 -7.29 3.87 17.46
C LEU A 255 -7.40 3.54 18.96
N SER A 256 -6.31 3.04 19.52
CA SER A 256 -6.11 2.96 20.97
C SER A 256 -4.79 3.59 21.38
N LEU A 257 -4.77 4.15 22.59
CA LEU A 257 -3.56 4.70 23.19
C LEU A 257 -3.39 4.06 24.56
N ARG A 258 -2.27 3.38 24.76
CA ARG A 258 -1.90 2.73 26.02
C ARG A 258 -0.49 3.09 26.40
N SER A 259 -0.13 2.80 27.65
CA SER A 259 1.25 2.91 28.10
C SER A 259 1.59 1.72 28.98
N GLU A 260 2.77 1.15 28.74
CA GLU A 260 3.28 -0.01 29.46
C GLU A 260 4.73 0.28 29.84
N GLU A 261 5.08 0.11 31.12
CA GLU A 261 6.44 0.38 31.63
C GLU A 261 6.99 1.78 31.26
N GLY A 262 6.12 2.78 31.17
CA GLY A 262 6.50 4.14 30.79
C GLY A 262 6.69 4.35 29.29
N ARG A 263 6.38 3.36 28.44
CA ARG A 263 6.44 3.47 26.99
C ARG A 263 5.05 3.75 26.42
N LEU A 264 4.96 4.61 25.40
CA LEU A 264 3.70 4.89 24.71
C LEU A 264 3.43 3.83 23.64
N LEU A 265 2.23 3.27 23.66
CA LEU A 265 1.74 2.31 22.68
C LEU A 265 0.57 2.94 21.92
N VAL A 266 0.69 3.01 20.60
CA VAL A 266 -0.40 3.36 19.70
C VAL A 266 -0.89 2.08 19.04
N GLY A 267 -2.16 1.75 19.25
CA GLY A 267 -2.82 0.63 18.62
C GLY A 267 -3.67 1.08 17.44
N VAL A 268 -3.48 0.42 16.30
CA VAL A 268 -4.26 0.62 15.08
C VAL A 268 -4.78 -0.74 14.63
N ASN A 269 -6.10 -0.87 14.42
CA ASN A 269 -6.74 -2.12 14.00
C ASN A 269 -6.43 -3.35 14.88
N GLY A 270 -6.10 -3.12 16.16
CA GLY A 270 -5.72 -4.16 17.12
C GLY A 270 -4.23 -4.51 17.13
N HIS A 271 -3.41 -3.89 16.29
CA HIS A 271 -1.95 -4.00 16.31
C HIS A 271 -1.35 -2.82 17.07
N GLU A 272 -0.67 -3.10 18.18
CA GLU A 272 0.02 -2.08 18.97
C GLU A 272 1.46 -1.90 18.55
N ARG A 273 1.88 -0.65 18.50
CA ARG A 273 3.26 -0.28 18.23
C ARG A 273 3.77 0.72 19.26
N HIS A 274 5.03 0.55 19.61
CA HIS A 274 5.74 1.49 20.45
C HIS A 274 6.01 2.77 19.67
N VAL A 275 5.62 3.90 20.26
CA VAL A 275 5.97 5.23 19.77
C VAL A 275 7.11 5.75 20.65
N PRO A 276 8.30 6.00 20.08
CA PRO A 276 9.42 6.51 20.85
C PRO A 276 9.08 7.88 21.44
N THR A 277 9.36 8.01 22.73
CA THR A 277 9.19 9.25 23.50
C THR A 277 10.50 9.56 24.20
N SER A 278 10.79 10.85 24.38
CA SER A 278 11.99 11.34 25.03
C SER A 278 12.09 10.96 26.51
N SER A 279 10.96 10.63 27.15
CA SER A 279 10.87 10.28 28.56
C SER A 279 9.73 9.31 28.83
N ALA A 280 9.76 8.67 30.01
CA ALA A 280 8.71 7.75 30.41
C ALA A 280 7.36 8.47 30.54
N VAL A 281 6.33 7.93 29.88
CA VAL A 281 5.01 8.58 29.75
C VAL A 281 3.87 7.65 30.19
N LYS A 282 2.82 8.26 30.74
CA LYS A 282 1.52 7.61 30.95
C LYS A 282 0.55 8.04 29.85
N ALA A 283 -0.14 7.11 29.21
CA ALA A 283 -1.09 7.43 28.14
C ALA A 283 -2.18 8.41 28.58
N SER A 284 -2.59 8.38 29.85
CA SER A 284 -3.58 9.33 30.42
C SER A 284 -3.11 10.79 30.46
N THR A 285 -1.81 11.04 30.29
CA THR A 285 -1.22 12.38 30.26
C THR A 285 -0.99 12.90 28.84
N VAL A 286 -1.17 12.05 27.83
CA VAL A 286 -0.96 12.41 26.43
C VAL A 286 -2.24 12.98 25.84
N VAL A 287 -2.15 14.14 25.20
CA VAL A 287 -3.27 14.73 24.47
C VAL A 287 -3.21 14.28 23.02
N ALA A 288 -4.23 13.55 22.57
CA ALA A 288 -4.35 13.06 21.20
C ALA A 288 -5.37 13.87 20.39
N ARG A 289 -4.99 14.36 19.21
CA ARG A 289 -5.88 15.09 18.28
C ARG A 289 -5.63 14.68 16.83
N PHE A 290 -6.70 14.44 16.08
CA PHE A 290 -6.61 14.23 14.64
C PHE A 290 -6.72 15.55 13.88
N ARG A 291 -5.91 15.68 12.83
CA ARG A 291 -6.02 16.72 11.80
C ARG A 291 -5.93 16.05 10.44
N GLY A 292 -7.07 15.82 9.80
CA GLY A 292 -7.13 14.95 8.62
C GLY A 292 -6.66 13.54 9.00
N GLU A 293 -5.64 13.04 8.30
CA GLU A 293 -5.05 11.72 8.49
C GLU A 293 -3.86 11.70 9.47
N VAL A 294 -3.53 12.84 10.07
CA VAL A 294 -2.39 12.95 10.99
C VAL A 294 -2.88 12.95 12.42
N LEU A 295 -2.38 12.00 13.21
CA LEU A 295 -2.56 11.95 14.67
C LEU A 295 -1.46 12.76 15.33
N HIS A 296 -1.84 13.82 16.03
CA HIS A 296 -0.97 14.62 16.88
C HIS A 296 -1.06 14.14 18.33
N LEU A 297 0.06 13.73 18.89
CA LEU A 297 0.23 13.37 20.28
C LEU A 297 1.09 14.43 20.96
N THR A 298 0.53 15.13 21.93
CA THR A 298 1.28 16.05 22.79
C THR A 298 1.62 15.33 24.09
N VAL A 299 2.91 15.13 24.31
CA VAL A 299 3.48 14.41 25.44
C VAL A 299 4.14 15.44 26.37
N PRO A 300 3.68 15.61 27.62
CA PRO A 300 4.32 16.53 28.56
C PRO A 300 5.72 16.01 28.92
N ARG A 301 6.71 16.89 28.89
CA ARG A 301 8.07 16.55 29.30
C ARG A 301 8.25 16.90 30.78
N PRO A 302 8.85 16.01 31.59
CA PRO A 302 9.29 16.41 32.91
C PRO A 302 10.34 17.51 32.73
N SER A 303 10.11 18.67 33.36
CA SER A 303 11.08 19.76 33.38
C SER A 303 12.42 19.18 33.80
N ALA A 304 13.48 19.48 33.04
CA ALA A 304 14.83 19.09 33.40
C ALA A 304 15.09 19.61 34.82
N SER A 305 15.04 18.72 35.81
CA SER A 305 15.34 19.08 37.18
C SER A 305 16.80 19.52 37.16
N THR A 306 17.03 20.81 37.36
CA THR A 306 18.31 21.31 37.89
C THR A 306 18.58 20.53 39.17
N GLY A 307 19.48 19.55 39.08
CA GLY A 307 19.94 18.70 40.17
C GLY A 307 21.37 18.31 39.92
#